data_AF-A0A1B8SZX2-F1
#
_entry.id   AF-A0A1B8SZX2-F1
#
_cell.length_a   1.000
_cell.length_b   1.000
_cell.length_c   1.000
_cell.angle_alpha   90.00
_cell.angle_beta   90.00
_cell.angle_gamma   90.00
#
_symmetry.space_group_name_H-M   'P 1'
#
loop_
_entity.id
_entity.type
_entity.pdbx_description
1 polymer ?
#
loop_
_entity_poly.entity_id
_entity_poly.type
_entity_poly.pdbx_seq_one_letter_code
_entity_poly.pdbx_strand_id
1 'polypeptide(L)' 'MEHSEFDAAFAKLAEGYREGTYEGRRFSLIVRRSGDGRRNSLFARELDGTDIVSFNLFRVTSDRT' A
#
# COMPACT_ATOMS: atom_id res chain seq x y z
N MET A 1 -1.37 -15.93 12.45
CA MET A 1 -1.10 -16.68 11.20
C MET A 1 -2.30 -16.46 10.27
N GLU A 2 -2.56 -15.21 9.93
CA GLU A 2 -3.66 -14.85 9.03
C GLU A 2 -3.02 -13.89 8.03
N HIS A 3 -3.14 -14.19 6.74
CA HIS A 3 -2.65 -13.38 5.61
C HIS A 3 -1.12 -13.34 5.34
N SER A 4 -0.38 -14.45 5.54
CA SER A 4 1.08 -14.50 5.25
C SER A 4 1.43 -14.17 3.78
N GLU A 5 0.65 -14.67 2.83
CA GLU A 5 0.86 -14.39 1.39
C GLU A 5 0.63 -12.92 1.05
N PHE A 6 -0.41 -12.32 1.62
CA PHE A 6 -0.69 -10.89 1.48
C PHE A 6 0.43 -10.06 2.09
N ASP A 7 0.88 -10.40 3.29
CA ASP A 7 1.98 -9.70 3.98
C ASP A 7 3.27 -9.76 3.15
N ALA A 8 3.59 -10.93 2.60
CA ALA A 8 4.75 -11.11 1.73
C ALA A 8 4.61 -10.32 0.41
N ALA A 9 3.41 -10.24 -0.18
CA ALA A 9 3.17 -9.43 -1.37
C ALA A 9 3.27 -7.92 -1.07
N PHE A 10 2.66 -7.48 0.03
CA PHE A 10 2.64 -6.08 0.43
C PHE A 10 4.04 -5.56 0.81
N ALA A 11 4.88 -6.41 1.42
CA ALA A 11 6.27 -6.09 1.74
C ALA A 11 7.13 -5.82 0.50
N LYS A 12 6.77 -6.35 -0.68
CA LYS A 12 7.50 -6.12 -1.95
C LYS A 12 7.28 -4.72 -2.52
N LEU A 13 6.26 -3.99 -2.08
CA LEU A 13 6.01 -2.63 -2.54
C LEU A 13 7.02 -1.67 -1.90
N ALA A 14 7.86 -1.01 -2.70
CA ALA A 14 8.81 -0.04 -2.17
C ALA A 14 8.10 1.15 -1.53
N GLU A 15 8.65 1.67 -0.43
CA GLU A 15 8.16 2.92 0.16
C GLU A 15 8.48 4.14 -0.73
N GLY A 16 7.64 5.16 -0.66
CA GLY A 16 7.79 6.41 -1.41
C GLY A 16 7.03 6.41 -2.74
N TYR A 17 7.39 7.37 -3.60
CA TYR A 17 6.75 7.58 -4.90
C TYR A 17 7.20 6.54 -5.93
N ARG A 18 6.25 6.01 -6.68
CA ARG A 18 6.46 5.13 -7.84
C ARG A 18 5.37 5.38 -8.88
N GLU A 19 5.56 4.82 -10.08
CA GLU A 19 4.52 4.72 -11.09
C GLU A 19 4.28 3.26 -11.44
N GLY A 20 3.08 2.94 -11.89
CA GLY A 20 2.71 1.59 -12.31
C GLY A 20 1.50 1.58 -13.23
N THR A 21 1.22 0.40 -13.80
CA THR A 21 0.10 0.18 -14.69
C THR A 21 -0.87 -0.81 -14.06
N TYR A 22 -2.17 -0.51 -14.11
CA TYR A 22 -3.25 -1.38 -13.67
C TYR A 22 -4.42 -1.28 -14.65
N GLU A 23 -4.92 -2.42 -15.13
CA GLU A 23 -5.99 -2.47 -16.15
C GLU A 23 -5.71 -1.57 -17.38
N GLY A 24 -4.45 -1.58 -17.85
CA GLY A 24 -4.01 -0.76 -18.99
C GLY A 24 -3.84 0.74 -18.71
N ARG A 25 -4.08 1.21 -17.49
CA ARG A 25 -4.02 2.63 -17.11
C ARG A 25 -2.82 2.92 -16.23
N ARG A 26 -2.23 4.11 -16.38
CA ARG A 26 -1.05 4.53 -15.61
C ARG A 26 -1.45 5.28 -14.35
N PHE A 27 -0.79 4.96 -13.24
CA PHE A 27 -1.00 5.59 -11.95
C PHE A 27 0.31 6.10 -11.36
N SER A 28 0.25 7.29 -10.78
CA SER A 28 1.19 7.70 -9.73
C SER A 28 0.81 6.98 -8.44
N LEU A 29 1.79 6.50 -7.69
CA LEU A 29 1.62 5.72 -6.48
C LEU A 29 2.50 6.29 -5.37
N ILE A 30 1.97 6.38 -4.16
CA ILE A 30 2.79 6.60 -2.97
C ILE A 30 2.44 5.58 -1.90
N VAL A 31 3.46 4.85 -1.44
CA VAL A 31 3.37 3.98 -0.27
C VAL A 31 4.01 4.73 0.91
N ARG A 32 3.32 4.77 2.04
CA ARG A 32 3.83 5.32 3.29
C ARG A 32 3.72 4.27 4.38
N ARG A 33 4.74 4.17 5.22
CA ARG A 33 4.77 3.26 6.36
C ARG A 33 5.11 4.05 7.61
N SER A 34 4.44 3.74 8.73
CA SER A 34 4.90 4.22 10.03
C SER A 34 6.16 3.48 10.45
N GLY A 35 6.99 4.11 11.29
CA GLY A 35 8.24 3.48 11.77
C GLY A 35 8.04 2.16 12.52
N ASP A 36 6.87 1.95 13.11
CA ASP A 36 6.48 0.69 13.77
C ASP A 36 5.82 -0.32 12.81
N GLY A 37 5.66 0.01 11.53
CA GLY A 37 5.02 -0.82 10.49
C GLY A 37 3.53 -1.08 10.71
N ARG A 38 2.90 -0.50 11.74
CA ARG A 38 1.49 -0.77 12.09
C ARG A 38 0.48 0.02 11.26
N ARG A 39 0.91 1.14 10.68
CA ARG A 39 0.09 1.99 9.80
C ARG A 39 0.76 2.06 8.45
N ASN A 40 0.08 1.53 7.43
CA ASN A 40 0.56 1.59 6.07
C ASN A 40 -0.54 2.12 5.18
N SER A 41 -0.19 3.02 4.27
CA SER A 41 -1.13 3.56 3.29
C SER A 41 -0.54 3.44 1.90
N LEU A 42 -1.38 3.10 0.95
CA LEU A 42 -1.12 3.18 -0.47
C LEU A 42 -2.16 4.11 -1.06
N PHE A 43 -1.69 5.16 -1.74
CA PHE A 43 -2.56 6.04 -2.49
C PHE A 43 -2.05 6.14 -3.92
N ALA A 44 -2.94 5.92 -4.87
CA ALA A 44 -2.64 6.04 -6.28
C ALA A 44 -3.65 6.95 -6.97
N ARG A 45 -3.16 7.78 -7.89
CA ARG A 45 -3.99 8.61 -8.77
C ARG A 45 -3.62 8.31 -10.22
N GLU A 46 -4.64 8.11 -11.04
CA GLU A 46 -4.46 7.95 -12.48
C GLU A 46 -3.79 9.19 -13.06
N LEU A 47 -2.78 9.01 -13.90
CA LEU A 47 -2.00 10.14 -14.44
C LEU A 47 -2.78 10.93 -15.50
N ASP A 48 -3.57 10.23 -16.32
CA ASP A 48 -4.28 10.80 -17.47
C ASP A 48 -5.81 10.78 -17.28
N GLY A 49 -6.26 10.68 -16.03
CA GLY A 49 -7.67 10.56 -15.71
C GLY A 49 -7.98 11.04 -14.29
N THR A 50 -9.10 10.56 -13.77
CA THR A 50 -9.64 11.03 -12.49
C THR A 50 -9.79 9.93 -11.46
N ASP A 51 -9.45 8.69 -11.82
CA ASP A 51 -9.58 7.56 -10.91
C ASP A 51 -8.51 7.57 -9.81
N ILE A 52 -8.87 6.94 -8.71
CA ILE A 52 -8.01 6.75 -7.55
C ILE A 52 -8.07 5.33 -7.05
N VAL A 53 -6.97 4.88 -6.46
CA VAL A 53 -6.90 3.69 -5.62
C VAL A 53 -6.44 4.13 -4.24
N SER A 54 -7.20 3.78 -3.22
CA SER A 54 -6.79 4.01 -1.83
C SER A 54 -6.88 2.71 -1.05
N PHE A 55 -5.78 2.38 -0.38
CA PHE A 55 -5.67 1.24 0.50
C PHE A 55 -5.00 1.67 1.80
N ASN A 56 -5.56 1.25 2.93
CA ASN A 56 -5.00 1.51 4.25
C ASN A 56 -5.00 0.21 5.05
N LEU A 57 -3.84 -0.11 5.65
CA LEU A 57 -3.64 -1.24 6.55
C LEU A 57 -3.30 -0.73 7.94
N PHE A 58 -4.16 -1.08 8.90
CA PHE A 58 -3.95 -0.83 10.32
C PHE A 58 -3.82 -2.16 11.05
N ARG A 59 -2.68 -2.37 11.73
CA ARG A 59 -2.47 -3.51 12.63
C ARG A 59 -2.76 -3.07 14.05
N VAL A 60 -3.92 -3.50 14.58
CA VAL A 60 -4.44 -3.06 15.89
C VAL A 60 -4.05 -3.96 17.05
N THR A 61 -3.60 -5.18 16.78
CA THR A 61 -3.07 -6.08 17.81
C THR A 61 -1.58 -5.81 17.98
N SER A 62 -1.22 -5.17 19.08
CA SER A 62 -0.01 -5.60 19.79
C SER A 62 -0.35 -6.96 20.34
N ASP A 63 0.52 -7.93 20.17
CA ASP A 63 0.66 -9.00 21.14
C ASP A 63 0.77 -8.26 22.49
N ARG A 64 -0.30 -8.28 23.28
CA ARG A 64 -0.27 -7.79 24.65
C ARG A 64 0.38 -8.93 25.43
N THR A 65 1.40 -8.54 26.20
CA THR A 65 2.16 -9.30 27.20
C THR A 65 3.39 -10.01 26.65
#